data_AF-A0A2D6NFW1-F1
#
_entry.id   AF-A0A2D6NFW1-F1
#
_cell.length_a   1.000
_cell.length_b   1.000
_cell.length_c   1.000
_cell.angle_alpha   90.00
_cell.angle_beta   90.00
_cell.angle_gamma   90.00
#
_symmetry.space_group_name_H-M   'P 1'
#
loop_
_entity.id
_entity.type
_entity.pdbx_description
1 polymer ?
#
loop_
_entity_poly.entity_id
_entity_poly.type
_entity_poly.pdbx_seq_one_letter_code
_entity_poly.pdbx_strand_id
1 'polypeptide(L)'
;MLQCNGLVAIPSEPKLQFVPWNDQGFFASFDVVSQEPIKDKGKGFHKIHYYHANMFVAKDRKSYWENLIKSGEVFLIRTADFSSIRPEGFNNPIPQLKLTEKNFLHLKQAQWHSA
;
A
#
# COMPACT_ATOMS: atom_id res chain seq x y z
N MET A 1 -0.72 -18.26 6.44
CA MET A 1 -0.74 -17.16 5.46
C MET A 1 0.15 -16.06 5.99
N LEU A 2 1.09 -15.51 5.21
CA LEU A 2 1.92 -14.38 5.64
C LEU A 2 1.05 -13.11 5.65
N GLN A 3 1.17 -12.28 6.68
CA GLN A 3 0.41 -11.04 6.85
C GLN A 3 1.34 -9.85 7.08
N CYS A 4 0.94 -8.68 6.59
CA CYS A 4 1.59 -7.40 6.85
C CYS A 4 0.72 -6.56 7.78
N ASN A 5 1.35 -5.98 8.80
CA ASN A 5 0.77 -4.97 9.68
C ASN A 5 1.82 -3.89 9.97
N GLY A 6 1.37 -2.64 10.10
CA GLY A 6 2.27 -1.53 10.42
C GLY A 6 1.99 -0.25 9.65
N LEU A 7 2.83 0.74 9.93
CA LEU A 7 2.80 2.04 9.29
C LEU A 7 3.40 1.94 7.90
N VAL A 8 2.69 2.50 6.93
CA VAL A 8 3.17 2.64 5.55
C VAL A 8 2.94 4.05 5.05
N ALA A 9 3.83 4.51 4.17
CA ALA A 9 3.66 5.73 3.42
C ALA A 9 3.43 5.43 1.94
N ILE A 10 2.73 6.32 1.25
CA ILE A 10 2.54 6.26 -0.21
C ILE A 10 3.63 7.13 -0.86
N PRO A 11 4.60 6.55 -1.57
CA PRO A 11 5.70 7.32 -2.15
C PRO A 11 5.29 8.03 -3.46
N SER A 12 4.29 7.51 -4.18
CA SER A 12 3.92 7.95 -5.54
C SER A 12 2.41 7.95 -5.75
N GLU A 13 1.95 8.72 -6.74
CA GLU A 13 0.53 8.79 -7.08
C GLU A 13 -0.03 7.42 -7.47
N PRO A 14 -1.21 7.03 -6.93
CA PRO A 14 -1.80 5.74 -7.22
C PRO A 14 -2.28 5.64 -8.67
N LYS A 15 -2.29 4.42 -9.20
CA LYS A 15 -2.97 4.11 -10.46
C LYS A 15 -4.33 3.51 -10.16
N LEU A 16 -5.38 4.17 -10.62
CA LEU A 16 -6.73 3.64 -10.54
C LEU A 16 -7.09 2.95 -11.83
N GLN A 17 -7.34 1.65 -11.75
CA GLN A 17 -7.72 0.84 -12.91
C GLN A 17 -9.16 0.35 -12.75
N PHE A 18 -10.00 0.72 -13.72
CA PHE A 18 -11.32 0.13 -13.87
C PHE A 18 -11.17 -1.33 -14.28
N VAL A 19 -11.94 -2.21 -13.64
CA VAL A 19 -12.00 -3.61 -14.03
C VAL A 19 -13.16 -3.80 -15.02
N PRO A 20 -12.89 -4.29 -16.25
CA PRO A 20 -13.93 -4.44 -17.28
C PRO A 20 -15.10 -5.36 -16.91
N TRP A 21 -14.87 -6.29 -15.97
CA TRP A 21 -15.82 -7.34 -15.58
C TRP A 21 -16.54 -7.07 -14.25
N ASN A 22 -16.31 -5.91 -13.62
CA ASN A 22 -16.97 -5.57 -12.36
C ASN A 22 -17.34 -4.08 -12.33
N ASP A 23 -18.63 -3.79 -12.43
CA ASP A 23 -19.20 -2.44 -12.42
C ASP A 23 -19.43 -1.89 -11.01
N GLN A 24 -19.24 -2.71 -9.97
CA GLN A 24 -19.43 -2.35 -8.57
C GLN A 24 -18.27 -1.53 -8.00
N GLY A 25 -17.12 -1.49 -8.67
CA GLY A 25 -15.92 -0.83 -8.14
C GLY A 25 -14.75 -0.79 -9.09
N PHE A 26 -13.59 -0.44 -8.53
CA PHE A 26 -12.31 -0.39 -9.24
C PHE A 26 -11.18 -0.90 -8.33
N PHE A 27 -10.04 -1.22 -8.92
CA PHE A 27 -8.83 -1.52 -8.15
C PHE A 27 -7.94 -0.27 -8.10
N ALA A 28 -7.63 0.17 -6.89
CA ALA A 28 -6.55 1.10 -6.62
C ALA A 28 -5.26 0.30 -6.48
N SER A 29 -4.35 0.50 -7.43
CA SER A 29 -3.02 -0.12 -7.45
C SER A 29 -1.97 0.95 -7.16
N PHE A 30 -1.26 0.82 -6.06
CA PHE A 30 -0.31 1.84 -5.60
C PHE A 30 0.83 1.21 -4.82
N ASP A 31 1.96 1.89 -4.77
CA ASP A 31 3.09 1.42 -3.99
C ASP A 31 2.98 1.94 -2.56
N VAL A 32 3.48 1.16 -1.61
CA VAL A 32 3.61 1.58 -0.22
C VAL A 32 4.98 1.21 0.32
N VAL A 33 5.50 2.06 1.18
CA VAL A 33 6.80 1.88 1.83
C VAL A 33 6.65 1.82 3.33
N SER A 34 7.41 0.95 3.98
CA SER A 34 7.55 0.95 5.43
C SER A 34 9.02 1.00 5.81
N GLN A 35 9.30 1.48 7.02
CA GLN A 35 10.64 1.62 7.54
C GLN A 35 10.72 0.93 8.90
N GLU A 36 11.71 0.07 9.09
CA GLU A 36 12.04 -0.53 10.39
C GLU A 36 13.48 -0.20 10.79
N PRO A 37 13.75 0.12 12.07
CA PRO A 37 15.12 0.29 12.54
C PRO A 37 15.87 -1.04 12.52
N ILE A 38 17.11 -1.02 12.02
CA ILE A 38 17.99 -2.19 12.07
C ILE A 38 18.63 -2.24 13.45
N LYS A 39 18.06 -3.08 14.33
CA LYS A 39 18.43 -3.18 15.75
C LYS A 39 19.94 -3.33 15.98
N ASP A 40 20.63 -4.04 15.08
CA ASP A 40 22.04 -4.40 15.25
C ASP A 40 23.04 -3.34 14.74
N LYS A 41 22.57 -2.25 14.10
CA LYS A 41 23.46 -1.23 13.50
C LYS A 41 23.49 0.12 14.22
N GLY A 42 22.82 0.25 15.37
CA GLY A 42 22.75 1.50 16.13
C GLY A 42 21.77 2.53 15.53
N LYS A 43 21.80 3.76 16.06
CA LYS A 43 20.86 4.83 15.65
C LYS A 43 21.12 5.27 14.20
N GLY A 44 20.05 5.37 13.40
CA GLY A 44 20.08 5.93 12.04
C GLY A 44 19.98 4.91 10.90
N PHE A 45 20.25 3.62 11.15
CA PHE A 45 20.13 2.59 10.13
C PHE A 45 18.72 2.01 10.09
N HIS A 46 18.12 2.05 8.91
CA HIS A 46 16.77 1.54 8.70
C HIS A 46 16.71 0.63 7.48
N LYS A 47 15.87 -0.40 7.56
CA LYS A 47 15.49 -1.22 6.42
C LYS A 47 14.19 -0.65 5.85
N ILE A 48 14.20 -0.36 4.55
CA ILE A 48 13.04 0.10 3.82
C ILE A 48 12.43 -1.11 3.12
N HIS A 49 11.14 -1.34 3.32
CA HIS A 49 10.38 -2.35 2.59
C HIS A 49 9.48 -1.68 1.58
N TYR A 50 9.49 -2.20 0.36
CA TYR A 50 8.64 -1.77 -0.73
C TYR A 50 7.59 -2.83 -1.00
N TYR A 51 6.33 -2.42 -1.10
CA TYR A 51 5.21 -3.30 -1.41
C TYR A 51 4.34 -2.68 -2.48
N HIS A 52 3.70 -3.53 -3.28
CA HIS A 52 2.69 -3.12 -4.23
C HIS A 52 1.31 -3.46 -3.69
N ALA A 53 0.52 -2.45 -3.34
CA ALA A 53 -0.81 -2.61 -2.79
C ALA A 53 -1.88 -2.63 -3.89
N ASN A 54 -2.80 -3.58 -3.78
CA ASN A 54 -4.02 -3.63 -4.57
C ASN A 54 -5.23 -3.59 -3.64
N MET A 55 -6.03 -2.54 -3.76
CA MET A 55 -7.23 -2.36 -2.96
C MET A 55 -8.47 -2.30 -3.86
N PHE A 56 -9.47 -3.12 -3.56
CA PHE A 56 -10.78 -2.97 -4.18
C PHE A 56 -11.55 -1.83 -3.50
N VAL A 57 -12.09 -0.92 -4.30
CA VAL A 57 -12.85 0.25 -3.85
C VAL A 57 -14.21 0.28 -4.52
N ALA A 58 -15.25 0.49 -3.73
CA ALA A 58 -16.61 0.63 -4.25
C ALA A 58 -16.75 1.90 -5.11
N LYS A 59 -17.57 1.82 -6.17
CA LYS A 59 -17.70 2.89 -7.17
C LYS A 59 -18.14 4.25 -6.58
N ASP A 60 -19.04 4.22 -5.60
CA ASP A 60 -19.53 5.41 -4.88
C ASP A 60 -18.46 6.04 -3.97
N ARG A 61 -17.42 5.27 -3.62
CA ARG A 61 -16.29 5.70 -2.78
C ARG A 61 -15.10 6.19 -3.59
N LYS A 62 -15.21 6.25 -4.92
CA LYS A 62 -14.11 6.61 -5.83
C LYS A 62 -13.45 7.94 -5.45
N SER A 63 -14.22 9.03 -5.43
CA SER A 63 -13.69 10.36 -5.15
C SER A 63 -13.13 10.50 -3.73
N TYR A 64 -13.64 9.71 -2.78
CA TYR A 64 -13.08 9.67 -1.43
C TYR A 64 -11.65 9.10 -1.45
N TRP A 65 -11.45 7.96 -2.09
CA TRP A 65 -10.15 7.28 -2.14
C TRP A 65 -9.14 7.94 -3.07
N GLU A 66 -9.59 8.54 -4.18
CA GLU A 66 -8.76 9.42 -5.04
C GLU A 66 -8.16 10.58 -4.26
N ASN A 67 -8.92 11.12 -3.29
CA ASN A 67 -8.43 12.22 -2.47
C ASN A 67 -7.57 11.76 -1.30
N LEU A 68 -7.74 10.52 -0.85
CA LEU A 68 -7.09 9.98 0.34
C LEU A 68 -5.72 9.36 0.04
N ILE A 69 -5.63 8.60 -1.05
CA ILE A 69 -4.40 7.88 -1.43
C ILE A 69 -3.61 8.81 -2.34
N LYS A 70 -2.69 9.58 -1.74
CA LYS A 70 -1.81 10.52 -2.46
C LYS A 70 -0.38 10.35 -2.01
N SER A 71 0.56 10.82 -2.84
CA SER A 71 1.96 10.86 -2.44
C SER A 71 2.13 11.64 -1.13
N GLY A 72 2.91 11.09 -0.19
CA GLY A 72 3.17 11.67 1.13
C GLY A 72 2.22 11.19 2.23
N GLU A 73 1.06 10.63 1.88
CA GLU A 73 0.07 10.20 2.87
C GLU A 73 0.51 8.93 3.61
N VAL A 74 0.22 8.90 4.92
CA VAL A 74 0.62 7.81 5.81
C VAL A 74 -0.59 7.04 6.32
N PHE A 75 -0.50 5.72 6.27
CA PHE A 75 -1.56 4.80 6.64
C PHE A 75 -1.07 3.77 7.64
N LEU A 76 -2.00 3.31 8.48
CA LEU A 76 -1.84 2.07 9.23
C LEU A 76 -2.51 0.92 8.47
N ILE A 77 -1.71 -0.06 8.05
CA ILE A 77 -2.21 -1.36 7.63
C ILE A 77 -2.49 -2.19 8.88
N ARG A 78 -3.76 -2.50 9.16
CA ARG A 78 -4.13 -3.39 10.28
C ARG A 78 -3.76 -4.83 9.97
N THR A 79 -4.16 -5.30 8.79
CA THR A 79 -3.92 -6.66 8.33
C THR A 79 -4.01 -6.68 6.81
N ALA A 80 -2.95 -7.11 6.13
CA ALA A 80 -2.95 -7.32 4.70
C ALA A 80 -2.39 -8.70 4.39
N ASP A 81 -3.07 -9.43 3.51
CA ASP A 81 -2.59 -10.72 3.05
C ASP A 81 -1.69 -10.51 1.83
N PHE A 82 -0.56 -11.22 1.80
CA PHE A 82 0.26 -11.26 0.59
C PHE A 82 -0.47 -12.07 -0.50
N SER A 83 -0.48 -11.56 -1.75
CA SER A 83 -0.99 -12.34 -2.88
C SER A 83 -0.02 -13.50 -3.18
N SER A 84 -0.56 -14.71 -3.37
CA SER A 84 0.24 -15.93 -3.49
C SER A 84 0.64 -16.28 -4.94
N ILE A 85 0.54 -15.38 -5.92
CA ILE A 85 0.70 -15.78 -7.33
C ILE A 85 1.67 -14.86 -8.07
N ARG A 86 2.80 -15.44 -8.46
CA ARG A 86 3.76 -14.88 -9.42
C ARG A 86 3.28 -15.16 -10.84
N PRO A 87 3.22 -14.17 -11.73
CA PRO A 87 3.53 -14.40 -13.13
C PRO A 87 5.04 -14.64 -13.26
N GLU A 88 5.43 -15.70 -13.96
CA GLU A 88 6.83 -15.93 -14.33
C GLU A 88 7.36 -14.72 -15.14
N GLY A 89 8.50 -14.14 -14.74
CA GLY A 89 9.16 -13.07 -15.52
C GLY A 89 9.57 -11.79 -14.77
N PHE A 90 9.22 -11.60 -13.49
CA PHE A 90 9.68 -10.44 -12.73
C PHE A 90 11.02 -10.72 -12.01
N ASN A 91 12.09 -10.04 -12.46
CA ASN A 91 13.47 -10.17 -11.94
C ASN A 91 13.68 -9.63 -10.51
N ASN A 92 12.69 -8.99 -9.90
CA ASN A 92 12.60 -8.72 -8.47
C ASN A 92 11.12 -8.53 -8.12
N PRO A 93 10.43 -9.53 -7.55
CA PRO A 93 9.01 -9.39 -7.26
C PRO A 93 8.84 -8.45 -6.07
N ILE A 94 8.39 -7.23 -6.32
CA ILE A 94 7.83 -6.37 -5.27
C ILE A 94 6.65 -7.15 -4.67
N PRO A 95 6.66 -7.48 -3.37
CA PRO A 95 5.59 -8.25 -2.76
C PRO A 95 4.26 -7.51 -2.89
N GLN A 96 3.20 -8.24 -3.24
CA GLN A 96 1.88 -7.66 -3.42
C GLN A 96 1.00 -7.82 -2.19
N LEU A 97 0.42 -6.72 -1.73
CA LEU A 97 -0.55 -6.68 -0.63
C LEU A 97 -1.96 -6.62 -1.18
N LYS A 98 -2.84 -7.50 -0.72
CA LYS A 98 -4.28 -7.40 -0.95
C LYS A 98 -4.91 -6.62 0.20
N LEU A 99 -5.50 -5.48 -0.12
CA LEU A 99 -6.12 -4.58 0.84
C LEU A 99 -7.63 -4.48 0.63
N THR A 100 -8.31 -4.17 1.72
CA THR A 100 -9.70 -3.70 1.73
C THR A 100 -9.73 -2.36 2.46
N GLU A 101 -10.77 -1.56 2.22
CA GLU A 101 -10.97 -0.27 2.91
C GLU A 101 -10.87 -0.40 4.45
N LYS A 102 -11.32 -1.52 5.02
CA LYS A 102 -11.33 -1.77 6.47
C LYS A 102 -9.93 -2.00 7.04
N ASN A 103 -8.99 -2.43 6.21
CA ASN A 103 -7.64 -2.79 6.62
C ASN A 103 -6.66 -1.63 6.48
N PHE A 104 -7.08 -0.51 5.88
CA PHE A 104 -6.23 0.59 5.46
C PHE A 104 -6.70 1.90 6.07
N LEU A 105 -6.08 2.30 7.18
CA LEU A 105 -6.52 3.46 7.97
C LEU A 105 -5.62 4.67 7.76
N HIS A 106 -6.19 5.76 7.27
CA HIS A 106 -5.47 7.02 7.08
C HIS A 106 -5.11 7.68 8.42
N LEU A 107 -3.83 8.06 8.58
CA LEU A 107 -3.34 8.83 9.72
C LEU A 107 -3.20 10.30 9.32
N LYS A 108 -4.32 11.05 9.39
CA LYS A 108 -4.44 12.44 8.90
C LYS A 108 -3.36 13.45 9.36
N GLN A 109 -2.65 13.17 10.45
CA GLN A 109 -1.61 14.04 11.01
C GLN A 109 -0.19 13.60 10.67
N ALA A 110 -0.01 12.41 10.09
CA ALA A 110 1.29 11.87 9.72
C ALA A 110 1.51 12.09 8.22
N GLN A 111 2.66 12.65 7.87
CA GLN A 111 3.09 12.89 6.49
C GLN A 111 4.49 12.32 6.31
N TRP A 112 4.72 11.68 5.17
CA TRP A 112 6.04 11.23 4.76
C TRP A 112 6.72 12.33 3.95
N HIS A 113 7.78 12.87 4.50
CA HIS A 113 8.66 13.77 3.78
C HIS A 113 9.88 12.95 3.32
N SER A 114 10.03 12.78 2.01
CA SER A 114 11.33 12.37 1.46
C SER A 114 12.33 13.47 1.81
N ALA A 115 13.34 13.14 2.60
CA ALA A 115 14.47 14.02 2.87
C ALA A 115 15.22 14.37 1.57
#